data_AF-A0A537HD70-F1
#
_entry.id   AF-A0A537HD70-F1
#
_cell.length_a   1.000
_cell.length_b   1.000
_cell.length_c   1.000
_cell.angle_alpha   90.00
_cell.angle_beta   90.00
_cell.angle_gamma   90.00
#
_symmetry.space_group_name_H-M   'P 1'
#
loop_
_entity.id
_entity.type
_entity.pdbx_description
1 polymer ?
#
loop_
_entity_poly.entity_id
_entity_poly.type
_entity_poly.pdbx_seq_one_letter_code
_entity_poly.pdbx_strand_id
1 'polypeptide(L)'
;MSSSVHTKIQREFAEVERELEEDGARGSPLFSGGIIDFCKGWLKLAPTQYQEKILLHASRFVVARWARQTGKSTTIAALSLYCALHEGAKRVIILAPSLRQSKKLIH
;
A
#
# COMPACT_ATOMS: atom_id res chain seq x y z
N MET A 1 -34.08 -18.39 -18.16
CA MET A 1 -34.50 -18.27 -16.75
C MET A 1 -33.89 -17.00 -16.19
N SER A 2 -34.69 -15.95 -16.02
CA SER A 2 -34.24 -14.65 -15.46
C SER A 2 -34.06 -14.82 -13.96
N SER A 3 -32.85 -14.63 -13.44
CA SER A 3 -32.67 -14.55 -11.99
C SER A 3 -33.50 -13.37 -11.47
N SER A 4 -34.28 -13.61 -10.41
CA SER A 4 -35.12 -12.59 -9.80
C SER A 4 -34.23 -11.45 -9.29
N VAL A 5 -34.66 -10.20 -9.50
CA VAL A 5 -33.97 -8.99 -9.02
C VAL A 5 -33.62 -9.11 -7.53
N HIS A 6 -34.49 -9.76 -6.76
CA HIS A 6 -34.28 -10.04 -5.34
C HIS A 6 -33.02 -10.87 -5.08
N THR A 7 -32.78 -11.93 -5.86
CA THR A 7 -31.58 -12.77 -5.72
C THR A 7 -30.30 -12.00 -6.03
N LYS A 8 -30.38 -11.06 -6.98
CA LYS A 8 -29.24 -10.21 -7.36
C LYS A 8 -28.92 -9.19 -6.27
N ILE A 9 -29.95 -8.56 -5.70
CA ILE A 9 -29.82 -7.63 -4.57
C ILE A 9 -29.22 -8.35 -3.36
N GLN A 10 -29.75 -9.52 -2.98
CA GLN A 10 -29.25 -10.28 -1.84
C GLN A 10 -27.77 -10.69 -1.99
N ARG A 11 -27.35 -11.03 -3.21
CA ARG A 11 -25.94 -11.36 -3.49
C ARG A 11 -25.02 -10.17 -3.34
N GLU A 12 -25.41 -9.01 -3.87
CA GLU A 12 -24.64 -7.76 -3.73
C GLU A 12 -24.55 -7.30 -2.27
N PHE A 13 -25.67 -7.37 -1.52
CA PHE A 13 -25.66 -7.07 -0.09
C PHE A 13 -24.69 -7.98 0.68
N ALA A 14 -24.68 -9.28 0.39
CA ALA A 14 -23.76 -10.23 1.02
C ALA A 14 -22.28 -10.06 0.61
N GLU A 15 -22.00 -9.44 -0.54
CA GLU A 15 -20.63 -9.04 -0.93
C GLU A 15 -20.20 -7.78 -0.18
N VAL A 16 -21.08 -6.78 -0.09
CA VAL A 16 -20.81 -5.54 0.64
C VAL A 16 -20.66 -5.79 2.14
N GLU A 17 -21.49 -6.63 2.75
CA GLU A 17 -21.34 -7.03 4.17
C GLU A 17 -20.00 -7.72 4.42
N ARG A 18 -19.55 -8.61 3.52
CA ARG A 18 -18.24 -9.24 3.62
C ARG A 18 -17.10 -8.24 3.46
N GLU A 19 -17.22 -7.29 2.54
CA GLU A 19 -16.21 -6.25 2.34
C GLU A 19 -16.13 -5.32 3.56
N LEU A 20 -17.27 -4.99 4.18
CA LEU A 20 -17.36 -4.23 5.42
C LEU A 20 -16.85 -5.00 6.64
N GLU A 21 -17.09 -6.31 6.72
CA GLU A 21 -16.52 -7.17 7.76
C GLU A 21 -15.01 -7.34 7.58
N GLU A 22 -14.52 -7.53 6.35
CA GLU A 22 -13.09 -7.56 6.04
C GLU A 22 -12.43 -6.21 6.38
N ASP A 23 -13.06 -5.09 6.05
CA ASP A 23 -12.57 -3.74 6.36
C ASP A 23 -12.64 -3.43 7.86
N GLY A 24 -13.70 -3.85 8.54
CA GLY A 24 -13.83 -3.77 10.00
C GLY A 24 -12.80 -4.64 10.73
N ALA A 25 -12.46 -5.80 10.16
CA ALA A 25 -11.43 -6.70 10.68
C ALA A 25 -9.99 -6.20 10.44
N ARG A 26 -9.76 -5.20 9.57
CA ARG A 26 -8.43 -4.58 9.38
C ARG A 26 -7.96 -3.79 10.62
N GLY A 27 -8.82 -3.60 11.62
CA GLY A 27 -8.48 -2.95 12.88
C GLY A 27 -8.22 -1.45 12.75
N SER A 28 -8.02 -0.79 13.89
CA SER A 28 -7.59 0.61 13.89
C SER A 28 -6.21 0.74 13.22
N PRO A 29 -5.95 1.83 12.47
CA PRO A 29 -4.66 2.03 11.85
C PRO A 29 -3.51 1.88 12.84
N LEU A 30 -2.49 1.11 12.46
CA LEU A 30 -1.25 1.01 13.24
C LEU A 30 -0.45 2.32 13.17
N PHE A 31 -0.72 3.16 12.16
CA PHE A 31 -0.12 4.49 12.01
C PHE A 31 -1.08 5.49 11.36
N SER A 32 -1.12 6.72 11.88
CA SER A 32 -2.02 7.80 11.39
C SER A 32 -1.28 9.10 11.03
N GLY A 33 0.05 9.06 10.91
CA GLY A 33 0.87 10.23 10.59
C GLY A 33 1.24 10.37 9.11
N GLY A 34 2.04 11.38 8.80
CA GLY A 34 2.61 11.55 7.46
C GLY A 34 3.68 10.49 7.14
N ILE A 35 3.84 10.16 5.86
CA ILE A 35 4.85 9.19 5.40
C ILE A 35 6.29 9.56 5.77
N ILE A 36 6.60 10.85 5.86
CA ILE A 36 7.93 11.33 6.26
C ILE A 36 8.17 11.07 7.75
N ASP A 37 7.16 11.30 8.58
CA ASP A 37 7.22 11.03 10.02
C ASP A 37 7.30 9.53 10.29
N PHE A 38 6.60 8.73 9.49
CA PHE A 38 6.73 7.27 9.49
C PHE A 38 8.18 6.86 9.21
N CYS A 39 8.78 7.37 8.13
CA CYS A 39 10.16 7.05 7.79
C CYS A 39 11.13 7.42 8.92
N LYS A 40 11.06 8.65 9.44
CA LYS A 40 12.01 9.16 10.44
C LYS A 40 11.76 8.56 11.83
N GLY A 41 10.52 8.47 12.25
CA GLY A 41 10.11 8.05 13.60
C GLY A 41 10.14 6.54 13.78
N TRP A 42 9.47 5.81 12.88
CA TRP A 42 9.32 4.36 12.98
C TRP A 42 10.47 3.61 12.34
N LEU A 43 10.84 3.97 11.10
CA LEU A 43 11.88 3.24 10.35
C LEU A 43 13.29 3.74 10.62
N LYS A 44 13.45 4.84 11.37
CA LYS A 44 14.73 5.55 11.57
C LYS A 44 15.47 5.84 10.25
N LEU A 45 14.69 6.07 9.19
CA LEU A 45 15.17 6.39 7.85
C LEU A 45 14.94 7.87 7.59
N ALA A 46 16.01 8.60 7.29
CA ALA A 46 15.94 9.99 6.83
C ALA A 46 15.94 10.00 5.29
N PRO A 47 14.80 10.24 4.62
CA PRO A 47 14.78 10.26 3.18
C PRO A 47 15.55 11.47 2.67
N THR A 48 16.30 11.31 1.59
CA THR A 48 16.91 12.44 0.88
C THR A 48 15.84 13.26 0.16
N GLN A 49 16.16 14.50 -0.24
CA GLN A 49 15.20 15.39 -0.91
C GLN A 49 14.51 14.76 -2.14
N TYR A 50 15.23 13.96 -2.93
CA TYR A 50 14.62 13.32 -4.10
C TYR A 50 13.69 12.16 -3.72
N GLN A 51 13.95 11.50 -2.59
CA GLN A 51 13.07 10.46 -2.04
C GLN A 51 11.84 11.09 -1.40
N GLU A 52 11.97 12.23 -0.71
CA GLU A 52 10.80 12.96 -0.21
C GLU A 52 9.85 13.36 -1.35
N LYS A 53 10.40 13.82 -2.49
CA LYS A 53 9.61 14.14 -3.69
C LYS A 53 8.79 12.96 -4.22
N ILE A 54 9.30 11.73 -4.14
CA ILE A 54 8.53 10.55 -4.58
C ILE A 54 7.51 10.12 -3.53
N LEU A 55 7.87 10.18 -2.24
CA LEU A 55 7.03 9.74 -1.13
C LEU A 55 5.82 10.64 -0.95
N LEU A 56 5.97 11.94 -1.22
CA LEU A 56 4.92 12.95 -1.12
C LEU A 56 4.16 13.18 -2.45
N HIS A 57 4.48 12.41 -3.49
CA HIS A 57 3.88 12.64 -4.80
C HIS A 57 2.40 12.21 -4.82
N ALA A 58 1.50 13.10 -5.23
CA ALA A 58 0.07 12.85 -5.18
C ALA A 58 -0.49 12.06 -6.38
N SER A 59 0.27 11.91 -7.47
CA SER A 59 -0.24 11.22 -8.67
C SER A 59 -0.44 9.73 -8.44
N ARG A 60 -1.57 9.21 -8.95
CA ARG A 60 -1.92 7.78 -8.90
C ARG A 60 -0.91 6.87 -9.61
N PHE A 61 -0.32 7.34 -10.71
CA PHE A 61 0.68 6.61 -11.48
C PHE A 61 1.97 7.41 -11.51
N VAL A 62 3.07 6.77 -11.12
CA VAL A 62 4.38 7.40 -11.01
C VAL A 62 5.44 6.50 -11.64
N VAL A 63 6.27 7.09 -12.50
CA VAL A 63 7.42 6.41 -13.12
C VAL A 63 8.69 7.09 -12.64
N ALA A 64 9.55 6.34 -11.94
CA ALA A 64 10.81 6.85 -11.41
C ALA A 64 12.00 6.33 -12.23
N ARG A 65 12.82 7.24 -12.75
CA ARG A 65 14.11 6.91 -13.39
C ARG A 65 15.25 7.20 -12.42
N TRP A 66 15.74 6.18 -11.74
CA TRP A 66 16.76 6.32 -10.70
C TRP A 66 18.04 5.56 -11.01
N ALA A 67 19.16 6.13 -10.56
CA ALA A 67 20.46 5.50 -10.68
C ALA A 67 20.59 4.23 -9.81
N ARG A 68 21.69 3.50 -10.00
CA ARG A 68 22.03 2.36 -9.14
C ARG A 68 22.44 2.86 -7.75
N GLN A 69 22.19 2.04 -6.72
CA GLN A 69 22.62 2.27 -5.34
C GLN A 69 22.18 3.58 -4.67
N THR A 70 21.14 4.25 -5.17
CA THR A 70 20.61 5.48 -4.56
C THR A 70 19.68 5.25 -3.37
N GLY A 71 19.45 4.00 -2.95
CA GLY A 71 18.46 3.69 -1.91
C GLY A 71 17.03 3.50 -2.41
N LYS A 72 16.83 3.41 -3.74
CA LYS A 72 15.50 3.19 -4.36
C LYS A 72 14.68 2.05 -3.75
N SER A 73 15.31 0.90 -3.48
CA SER A 73 14.62 -0.26 -2.92
C SER A 73 14.10 0.05 -1.53
N THR A 74 14.92 0.68 -0.69
CA THR A 74 14.55 1.08 0.65
C THR A 74 13.39 2.08 0.66
N THR A 75 13.42 3.07 -0.25
CA THR A 75 12.32 4.04 -0.39
C THR A 75 11.00 3.37 -0.78
N ILE A 76 11.02 2.43 -1.74
CA ILE A 76 9.80 1.72 -2.17
C ILE A 76 9.31 0.75 -1.09
N ALA A 77 10.21 0.10 -0.34
CA ALA A 77 9.84 -0.73 0.80
C ALA A 77 9.15 0.10 1.90
N ALA A 78 9.70 1.27 2.24
CA ALA A 78 9.10 2.19 3.22
C ALA A 78 7.71 2.66 2.79
N LEU A 79 7.53 3.05 1.52
CA LEU A 79 6.23 3.42 0.96
C LEU A 79 5.23 2.25 1.01
N SER A 80 5.68 1.05 0.64
CA SER A 80 4.83 -0.15 0.66
C SER A 80 4.34 -0.46 2.07
N LEU A 81 5.24 -0.39 3.06
CA LEU A 81 4.92 -0.63 4.45
C LEU A 81 3.98 0.44 5.01
N TYR A 82 4.25 1.72 4.70
CA TYR A 82 3.35 2.82 5.06
C TYR A 82 1.94 2.58 4.52
N CYS A 83 1.78 2.26 3.24
CA CYS A 83 0.47 1.97 2.64
C CYS A 83 -0.25 0.78 3.28
N ALA A 84 0.49 -0.20 3.78
CA ALA A 84 -0.07 -1.37 4.44
C ALA A 84 -0.49 -1.12 5.90
N LEU A 85 0.18 -0.18 6.59
CA LEU A 85 -0.04 0.09 8.02
C LEU A 85 -0.83 1.38 8.31
N HIS A 86 -0.92 2.27 7.32
CA HIS A 86 -1.66 3.51 7.43
C HIS A 86 -3.17 3.26 7.43
N GLU A 87 -3.94 4.22 7.95
CA GLU A 87 -5.39 4.31 7.82
C GLU A 87 -5.87 4.00 6.40
N GLY A 88 -6.88 3.12 6.31
CA GLY A 88 -7.35 2.54 5.05
C GLY A 88 -6.41 1.48 4.47
N ALA A 89 -5.66 0.78 5.33
CA ALA A 89 -4.66 -0.26 5.03
C ALA A 89 -4.88 -0.95 3.68
N LYS A 90 -3.92 -0.76 2.77
CA LYS A 90 -4.01 -1.23 1.39
C LYS A 90 -3.20 -2.49 1.20
N ARG A 91 -3.71 -3.41 0.39
CA ARG A 91 -2.92 -4.54 -0.11
C ARG A 91 -1.91 -4.04 -1.12
N VAL A 92 -0.63 -4.30 -0.88
CA VAL A 92 0.48 -3.89 -1.76
C VAL A 92 1.05 -5.10 -2.47
N ILE A 93 1.24 -4.98 -3.78
CA ILE A 93 1.84 -6.02 -4.62
C ILE A 93 3.15 -5.48 -5.20
N ILE A 94 4.23 -6.26 -5.06
CA ILE A 94 5.54 -5.95 -5.61
C ILE A 94 5.85 -6.91 -6.75
N LEU A 95 5.92 -6.37 -7.97
CA LEU A 95 6.26 -7.12 -9.17
C LEU A 95 7.72 -6.86 -9.56
N ALA A 96 8.42 -7.92 -9.92
CA ALA A 96 9.80 -7.87 -10.41
C ALA A 96 10.03 -9.00 -11.44
N PRO A 97 11.09 -8.93 -12.26
CA PRO A 97 11.38 -9.95 -13.26
C PRO A 97 11.58 -11.36 -12.69
N SER A 98 11.94 -11.49 -11.41
CA SER A 98 12.07 -12.77 -10.73
C SER A 98 11.53 -12.72 -9.31
N LEU A 99 11.07 -13.87 -8.80
CA LEU A 99 10.60 -14.02 -7.42
C LEU A 99 11.69 -13.65 -6.41
N ARG A 100 12.96 -13.97 -6.71
CA ARG A 100 14.09 -13.58 -5.86
C ARG A 100 14.21 -12.06 -5.72
N GLN A 101 13.94 -11.31 -6.79
CA GLN A 101 14.02 -9.86 -6.78
C GLN A 101 12.83 -9.22 -6.08
N SER A 102 11.61 -9.74 -6.27
CA SER A 102 10.44 -9.21 -5.55
C SER A 102 10.55 -9.48 -4.05
N LYS A 103 11.00 -10.68 -3.66
CA LYS A 103 11.20 -11.05 -2.24
C LYS A 103 12.19 -10.13 -1.50
N LYS A 104 13.19 -9.56 -2.18
CA LYS A 104 14.15 -8.62 -1.55
C LYS A 104 13.52 -7.37 -0.94
N LEU A 105 12.28 -7.04 -1.30
CA LEU A 105 11.55 -5.89 -0.73
C LEU A 105 10.61 -6.28 0.41
N ILE A 106 10.36 -7.58 0.61
CA ILE A 106 9.36 -8.11 1.54
C ILE A 106 10.03 -8.91 2.67
N HIS A 107 11.21 -9.50 2.40
CA HIS A 107 11.90 -10.46 3.25
C HIS A 107 13.16 -9.85 3.88
#